data_AF-A0A2Z3QZK2-F1
#
_entry.id   AF-A0A2Z3QZK2-F1
#
_cell.length_a   1.000
_cell.length_b   1.000
_cell.length_c   1.000
_cell.angle_alpha   90.00
_cell.angle_beta   90.00
_cell.angle_gamma   90.00
#
_symmetry.space_group_name_H-M   'P 1'
#
loop_
_entity.id
_entity.type
_entity.pdbx_description
1 polymer ?
#
loop_
_entity_poly.entity_id
_entity_poly.type
_entity_poly.pdbx_seq_one_letter_code
_entity_poly.pdbx_strand_id
1 'polypeptide(L)'
;MAWVLESAYDYPKATIAEVLEKLLMTSGIEVVDKGMVWAALTDYHATKADFADCLIGRMNGVLGCTETVTFDKALKSLSGFKLL
;
A
#
# COMPACT_ATOMS: atom_id res chain seq x y z
N MET A 1 0.43 9.36 -4.44
CA MET A 1 1.61 10.07 -3.88
C MET A 1 2.84 9.18 -3.84
N ALA A 2 2.81 8.02 -3.16
CA ALA A 2 3.95 7.09 -3.11
C ALA A 2 4.57 6.81 -4.50
N TRP A 3 3.75 6.40 -5.47
CA TRP A 3 4.20 6.16 -6.86
C TRP A 3 4.95 7.33 -7.50
N VAL A 4 4.54 8.58 -7.23
CA VAL A 4 5.22 9.77 -7.77
C VAL A 4 6.56 9.98 -7.06
N LEU A 5 6.61 9.80 -5.75
CA LEU A 5 7.83 9.92 -4.95
C LEU A 5 8.87 8.86 -5.34
N GLU A 6 8.42 7.65 -5.64
CA GLU A 6 9.25 6.57 -6.21
C GLU A 6 9.71 6.91 -7.64
N SER A 7 8.77 7.09 -8.58
CA SER A 7 9.09 7.10 -10.00
C SER A 7 9.70 8.41 -10.52
N ALA A 8 9.27 9.56 -9.96
CA ALA A 8 9.68 10.87 -10.46
C ALA A 8 10.81 11.50 -9.63
N TYR A 9 10.91 11.12 -8.35
CA TYR A 9 11.90 11.68 -7.42
C TYR A 9 12.94 10.66 -6.94
N ASP A 10 12.82 9.39 -7.36
CA ASP A 10 13.74 8.29 -7.01
C ASP A 10 13.94 8.12 -5.50
N TYR A 11 12.89 8.45 -4.72
CA TYR A 11 12.98 8.29 -3.27
C TYR A 11 12.94 6.81 -2.90
N PRO A 12 13.80 6.37 -1.96
CA PRO A 12 13.76 5.01 -1.47
C PRO A 12 12.42 4.69 -0.82
N LYS A 13 11.93 3.47 -1.04
CA LYS A 13 10.74 2.90 -0.39
C LYS A 13 10.69 3.13 1.12
N ALA A 14 11.82 2.97 1.82
CA ALA A 14 11.91 3.22 3.26
C ALA A 14 11.61 4.69 3.62
N THR A 15 12.13 5.64 2.85
CA THR A 15 11.87 7.08 3.04
C THR A 15 10.40 7.42 2.80
N ILE A 16 9.79 6.83 1.76
CA ILE A 16 8.37 7.04 1.46
C ILE A 16 7.50 6.45 2.58
N ALA A 17 7.83 5.24 3.05
CA ALA A 17 7.13 4.63 4.15
C ALA A 17 7.17 5.53 5.40
N GLU A 18 8.35 6.01 5.79
CA GLU A 18 8.51 6.92 6.94
C GLU A 18 7.67 8.20 6.80
N VAL A 19 7.61 8.78 5.59
CA VAL A 19 6.75 9.95 5.33
C VAL A 19 5.28 9.61 5.50
N LEU A 20 4.82 8.46 5.00
CA LEU A 20 3.44 8.01 5.19
C LEU A 20 3.10 7.76 6.66
N GLU A 21 4.02 7.18 7.44
CA GLU A 21 3.85 6.99 8.89
C GLU A 21 3.68 8.33 9.60
N LYS A 22 4.56 9.30 9.30
CA LYS A 22 4.49 10.66 9.84
C LYS A 22 3.18 11.34 9.50
N LEU A 23 2.71 11.22 8.26
CA LEU A 23 1.42 11.78 7.84
C LEU A 23 0.26 11.15 8.61
N LEU A 24 0.25 9.82 8.80
CA LEU A 24 -0.75 9.14 9.62
C LEU A 24 -0.68 9.60 11.08
N MET A 25 0.49 9.92 11.62
CA MET A 25 0.64 10.37 13.00
C MET A 25 0.41 11.87 13.20
N THR A 26 0.31 12.66 12.12
CA THR A 26 0.19 14.11 12.19
C THR A 26 -1.22 14.54 12.59
N SER A 27 -1.33 15.26 13.70
CA SER A 27 -2.57 15.91 14.13
C SER A 27 -3.03 16.95 13.09
N GLY A 28 -4.32 16.95 12.76
CA GLY A 28 -4.90 17.88 11.79
C GLY A 28 -4.94 17.38 10.35
N ILE A 29 -4.38 16.20 10.06
CA ILE A 29 -4.58 15.50 8.78
C ILE A 29 -5.66 14.45 8.97
N GLU A 30 -6.76 14.59 8.22
CA GLU A 30 -7.79 13.57 8.14
C GLU A 30 -7.43 12.54 7.07
N VAL A 31 -7.37 11.27 7.46
CA VAL A 31 -7.12 10.15 6.55
C VAL A 31 -8.33 9.23 6.58
N VAL A 32 -8.91 9.01 5.41
CA VAL A 32 -10.05 8.10 5.23
C VAL A 32 -9.61 6.69 5.61
N ASP A 33 -10.33 6.10 6.56
CA ASP A 33 -10.03 4.80 7.16
C ASP A 33 -8.54 4.62 7.49
N LYS A 34 -8.09 5.38 8.48
CA LYS A 34 -6.72 5.34 8.99
C LYS A 34 -6.24 3.92 9.33
N GLY A 35 -7.12 3.04 9.78
CA GLY A 35 -6.80 1.66 10.11
C GLY A 35 -6.42 0.85 8.86
N MET A 36 -7.21 0.97 7.80
CA MET A 36 -6.91 0.35 6.50
C MET A 36 -5.59 0.88 5.92
N VAL A 37 -5.36 2.20 5.98
CA VAL A 37 -4.12 2.79 5.47
C VAL A 37 -2.90 2.31 6.27
N TRP A 38 -3.04 2.14 7.59
CA TRP A 38 -1.97 1.56 8.41
C TRP A 38 -1.68 0.10 8.05
N ALA A 39 -2.72 -0.71 7.84
CA ALA A 39 -2.56 -2.10 7.43
C ALA A 39 -1.87 -2.21 6.06
N ALA A 40 -2.24 -1.35 5.10
CA ALA A 40 -1.59 -1.27 3.81
C ALA A 40 -0.11 -0.85 3.92
N LEU A 41 0.22 0.07 4.83
CA LEU A 41 1.59 0.49 5.08
C LEU A 41 2.43 -0.64 5.73
N THR A 42 1.80 -1.47 6.57
CA THR A 42 2.44 -2.68 7.11
C THR A 42 2.77 -3.70 6.00
N ASP A 43 1.85 -3.92 5.06
CA ASP A 43 2.10 -4.80 3.91
C ASP A 43 3.16 -4.23 2.97
N TYR A 44 3.15 -2.92 2.78
CA TYR A 44 4.16 -2.22 1.99
C TYR A 44 5.55 -2.44 2.61
N HIS A 45 5.73 -2.34 3.92
CA HIS A 45 6.99 -2.69 4.59
C HIS A 45 7.40 -4.15 4.39
N ALA A 46 6.46 -5.08 4.49
CA ALA A 46 6.73 -6.51 4.49
C ALA A 46 6.99 -7.12 3.10
N THR A 47 6.62 -6.42 2.02
CA THR A 47 6.62 -6.98 0.66
C THR A 47 7.34 -6.10 -0.36
N LYS A 48 7.49 -6.60 -1.59
CA LYS A 48 7.99 -5.82 -2.73
C LYS A 48 6.89 -5.09 -3.50
N ALA A 49 5.64 -5.20 -3.05
CA ALA A 49 4.52 -4.50 -3.65
C ALA A 49 4.67 -2.97 -3.48
N ASP A 50 4.07 -2.23 -4.40
CA ASP A 50 3.93 -0.79 -4.26
C ASP A 50 2.82 -0.48 -3.24
N PHE A 51 2.90 0.70 -2.62
CA PHE A 51 1.94 1.08 -1.58
C PHE A 51 0.49 1.09 -2.11
N ALA A 52 0.28 1.48 -3.37
CA ALA A 52 -1.04 1.50 -3.99
C ALA A 52 -1.63 0.09 -4.09
N ASP A 53 -0.83 -0.91 -4.43
CA ASP A 53 -1.30 -2.29 -4.54
C ASP A 53 -1.70 -2.85 -3.17
N CYS A 54 -0.91 -2.57 -2.13
CA CYS A 54 -1.26 -2.95 -0.76
C CYS A 54 -2.60 -2.33 -0.34
N LEU A 55 -2.82 -1.05 -0.65
CA LEU A 55 -4.06 -0.34 -0.31
C LEU A 55 -5.27 -0.92 -1.06
N ILE A 56 -5.12 -1.19 -2.36
CA ILE A 56 -6.16 -1.80 -3.20
C ILE A 56 -6.51 -3.20 -2.69
N GLY A 57 -5.51 -4.03 -2.39
CA GLY A 57 -5.72 -5.38 -1.86
C GLY A 57 -6.50 -5.38 -0.55
N ARG A 58 -6.13 -4.47 0.38
CA ARG A 58 -6.84 -4.30 1.65
C ARG A 58 -8.28 -3.84 1.44
N MET A 59 -8.50 -2.85 0.58
CA MET A 59 -9.83 -2.33 0.27
C MET A 59 -10.74 -3.43 -0.31
N ASN A 60 -10.24 -4.18 -1.29
CA ASN A 60 -10.97 -5.29 -1.89
C ASN A 60 -11.31 -6.37 -0.85
N GLY A 61 -10.37 -6.71 0.03
CA GLY A 61 -10.62 -7.65 1.12
C GLY A 61 -11.72 -7.17 2.07
N VAL A 62 -11.72 -5.89 2.44
CA VAL A 62 -12.78 -5.28 3.28
C VAL A 62 -14.13 -5.30 2.58
N LEU A 63 -14.17 -5.14 1.26
CA LEU A 63 -15.37 -5.22 0.43
C LEU A 63 -15.83 -6.67 0.15
N GLY A 64 -15.15 -7.68 0.71
CA GLY A 64 -15.53 -9.08 0.61
C GLY A 64 -14.99 -9.81 -0.62
N CYS A 65 -14.06 -9.20 -1.37
CA CYS A 65 -13.36 -9.91 -2.44
C CYS A 65 -12.43 -10.96 -1.85
N THR A 66 -12.59 -12.21 -2.28
CA THR A 66 -11.70 -13.32 -1.86
C THR A 66 -10.32 -13.22 -2.49
N GLU A 67 -10.25 -12.73 -3.74
CA GLU A 67 -9.02 -12.54 -4.50
C GLU A 67 -9.13 -11.31 -5.41
N THR A 68 -8.01 -10.60 -5.57
CA THR A 68 -7.81 -9.54 -6.56
C THR A 68 -6.90 -10.06 -7.65
N VAL A 69 -7.39 -10.14 -8.89
CA VAL A 69 -6.59 -10.61 -10.02
C VAL A 69 -5.68 -9.48 -10.50
N THR A 70 -4.40 -9.79 -10.76
CA THR A 70 -3.40 -8.82 -11.23
C THR A 70 -2.50 -9.42 -12.30
N PHE A 71 -1.97 -8.57 -13.16
CA PHE A 71 -0.92 -8.91 -14.13
C PHE A 71 0.49 -8.61 -13.59
N ASP A 72 0.60 -7.97 -12.43
CA ASP A 72 1.88 -7.62 -11.84
C ASP A 72 2.45 -8.81 -11.06
N LYS A 73 3.62 -9.27 -11.52
CA LYS A 73 4.36 -10.37 -10.91
C LYS A 73 4.87 -10.03 -9.51
N ALA A 74 5.06 -8.75 -9.18
CA ALA A 74 5.50 -8.31 -7.87
C ALA A 74 4.48 -8.65 -6.77
N LEU A 75 3.20 -8.78 -7.12
CA LEU A 75 2.11 -9.05 -6.19
C LEU A 75 1.85 -10.54 -5.95
N LYS A 76 2.59 -11.43 -6.60
CA LYS A 76 2.40 -12.88 -6.48
C LYS A 76 2.50 -13.39 -5.02
N SER A 77 3.30 -12.74 -4.19
CA SER A 77 3.50 -13.11 -2.77
C SER A 77 2.58 -12.38 -1.80
N LEU A 78 1.79 -11.40 -2.26
CA LEU A 78 0.92 -10.62 -1.40
C LEU A 78 -0.42 -11.34 -1.24
N SER A 79 -0.80 -11.61 0.01
CA SER A 79 -2.07 -12.28 0.32
C SER A 79 -3.25 -11.49 -0.24
N GLY A 80 -4.25 -12.21 -0.77
CA GLY A 80 -5.42 -11.60 -1.42
C GLY A 80 -5.22 -11.22 -2.88
N PHE A 81 -4.04 -11.42 -3.46
CA PHE A 81 -3.80 -11.27 -4.90
C PHE A 81 -3.64 -12.62 -5.63
N LYS A 82 -4.08 -12.65 -6.88
CA LYS A 82 -3.89 -13.76 -7.80
C LYS A 82 -3.26 -13.27 -9.10
N LEU A 83 -2.08 -13.79 -9.43
CA LEU A 83 -1.40 -13.49 -10.69
C LEU A 83 -2.08 -14.23 -11.84
N LEU A 84 -2.42 -13.50 -12.91
CA LEU A 84 -2.92 -14.05 -14.18
C LEU A 84 -1.78 -14.41 -15.15
#